data_AF-A0A250FTN1-F1
#
_entry.id   AF-A0A250FTN1-F1
#
_cell.length_a   1.000
_cell.length_b   1.000
_cell.length_c   1.000
_cell.angle_alpha   90.00
_cell.angle_beta   90.00
_cell.angle_gamma   90.00
#
_symmetry.space_group_name_H-M   'P 1'
#
loop_
_entity.id
_entity.type
_entity.pdbx_description
1 polymer ?
#
loop_
_entity_poly.entity_id
_entity_poly.type
_entity_poly.pdbx_seq_one_letter_code
_entity_poly.pdbx_strand_id
1 'polypeptide(L)'
;MINSEKFDNSSQKEEFTFEEGYGNEPRKGGGIVSKVLIGILAITTGFVGYHAYSLREQKDKNEIELNEQKEQIIKELSALKTSYDKAVEENKTTNQELIDARNKVSMYIDSLKTMKVSMAALTKYRNQVFTLTKERERLLAINDSLRRSNALIRQERDSVAGALQTTVSYADSLVQQNTKLRQVVESGEELQINKLTTEAVKERSSGKLVGTSRSKAADKIRVCFTVTANRIAKSGTRYFYVQLVDPSGVTLGENGTTSVGNNTVNYSVVTKFIYENKNIDVCDFVAKSGDRFEKGTYKVVVFDDKLKSVGETEFSLK
;
A
#
# COMPACT_ATOMS: atom_id res chain seq x y z
N MET A 1 -34.28 74.00 8.58
CA MET A 1 -33.96 72.87 7.69
C MET A 1 -34.67 71.64 8.22
N ILE A 2 -35.87 71.40 7.69
CA ILE A 2 -36.72 70.19 7.71
C ILE A 2 -38.02 70.60 6.99
N ASN A 3 -38.54 69.69 6.15
CA ASN A 3 -39.87 69.66 5.54
C ASN A 3 -40.17 70.75 4.49
N SER A 4 -41.02 70.52 3.48
CA SER A 4 -42.21 69.68 3.45
C SER A 4 -42.64 69.40 1.99
N GLU A 5 -43.24 68.22 1.79
CA GLU A 5 -44.50 67.97 1.05
C GLU A 5 -44.72 68.48 -0.39
N LYS A 6 -45.52 67.90 -1.30
CA LYS A 6 -46.30 66.65 -1.48
C LYS A 6 -47.20 66.91 -2.71
N PHE A 7 -47.85 65.85 -3.21
CA PHE A 7 -48.96 65.81 -4.18
C PHE A 7 -48.59 66.03 -5.66
N ASP A 8 -48.70 65.01 -6.53
CA ASP A 8 -49.92 64.34 -7.05
C ASP A 8 -50.66 65.21 -8.06
N ASN A 9 -50.77 64.75 -9.31
CA ASN A 9 -52.04 64.29 -9.88
C ASN A 9 -51.89 63.98 -11.38
N SER A 10 -52.65 62.96 -11.73
CA SER A 10 -52.89 62.27 -12.99
C SER A 10 -53.32 63.12 -14.20
N SER A 11 -52.96 62.55 -15.36
CA SER A 11 -53.81 62.24 -16.54
C SER A 11 -54.54 63.33 -17.33
N GLN A 12 -54.56 63.05 -18.65
CA GLN A 12 -55.41 63.56 -19.74
C GLN A 12 -54.92 64.88 -20.38
N LYS A 13 -54.92 65.09 -21.70
CA LYS A 13 -55.47 64.36 -22.85
C LYS A 13 -54.96 65.02 -24.16
N GLU A 14 -54.82 64.18 -25.19
CA GLU A 14 -55.25 64.31 -26.60
C GLU A 14 -54.91 65.53 -27.50
N GLU A 15 -54.49 65.15 -28.73
CA GLU A 15 -54.79 65.69 -30.08
C GLU A 15 -54.33 67.12 -30.47
N PHE A 16 -53.41 67.24 -31.44
CA PHE A 16 -53.65 67.32 -32.89
C PHE A 16 -54.49 68.55 -33.31
N THR A 17 -53.84 69.55 -33.89
CA THR A 17 -54.26 70.16 -35.17
C THR A 17 -53.23 71.16 -35.70
N PHE A 18 -53.15 71.18 -37.02
CA PHE A 18 -52.59 72.20 -37.89
C PHE A 18 -53.48 73.46 -37.88
N GLU A 19 -52.90 74.66 -37.96
CA GLU A 19 -53.55 75.83 -38.58
C GLU A 19 -52.54 76.61 -39.45
N GLU A 20 -52.96 76.87 -40.69
CA GLU A 20 -52.35 77.80 -41.65
C GLU A 20 -52.81 79.25 -41.38
N GLY A 21 -52.00 80.22 -41.78
CA GLY A 21 -52.42 81.62 -41.87
C GLY A 21 -51.52 82.50 -42.74
N TYR A 22 -51.93 82.67 -44.01
CA TYR A 22 -51.79 83.79 -44.96
C TYR A 22 -50.78 84.93 -44.66
N GLY A 23 -50.01 85.50 -45.58
CA GLY A 23 -50.01 85.50 -47.05
C GLY A 23 -49.37 86.81 -47.56
N ASN A 24 -48.67 86.76 -48.69
CA ASN A 24 -48.86 87.62 -49.88
C ASN A 24 -47.65 87.58 -50.83
N GLU A 25 -47.94 87.17 -52.07
CA GLU A 25 -47.08 87.27 -53.25
C GLU A 25 -46.88 88.75 -53.68
N PRO A 26 -45.96 89.03 -54.64
CA PRO A 26 -46.43 88.98 -56.03
C PRO A 26 -45.55 88.14 -56.97
N ARG A 27 -46.15 87.85 -58.11
CA ARG A 27 -45.85 86.79 -59.07
C ARG A 27 -44.82 87.15 -60.17
N LYS A 28 -44.25 86.06 -60.72
CA LYS A 28 -43.87 85.77 -62.11
C LYS A 28 -42.68 86.48 -62.77
N GLY A 29 -41.63 85.69 -63.00
CA GLY A 29 -40.62 85.87 -64.05
C GLY A 29 -39.49 84.83 -63.92
N GLY A 30 -39.55 83.73 -64.68
CA GLY A 30 -38.55 82.67 -64.64
C GLY A 30 -37.25 83.04 -65.35
N GLY A 31 -36.13 82.45 -64.91
CA GLY A 31 -34.88 82.50 -65.67
C GLY A 31 -33.65 82.07 -64.87
N ILE A 32 -33.18 80.85 -65.13
CA ILE A 32 -31.81 80.32 -64.89
C ILE A 32 -31.38 80.15 -63.41
N VAL A 33 -31.53 81.13 -62.53
CA VAL A 33 -30.90 81.13 -61.18
C VAL A 33 -31.46 80.05 -60.24
N SER A 34 -32.77 79.78 -60.29
CA SER A 34 -33.41 78.71 -59.47
C SER A 34 -33.05 77.30 -59.96
N LYS A 35 -32.85 77.10 -61.26
CA LYS A 35 -32.39 75.81 -61.82
C LYS A 35 -30.91 75.56 -61.53
N VAL A 36 -30.09 76.61 -61.51
CA VAL A 36 -28.68 76.54 -61.13
C VAL A 36 -28.53 76.23 -59.63
N LEU A 37 -29.33 76.84 -58.75
CA LEU A 37 -29.34 76.51 -57.31
C LEU A 37 -29.82 75.09 -57.00
N ILE A 38 -30.88 74.60 -57.68
CA ILE A 38 -31.36 73.21 -57.54
C ILE A 38 -30.33 72.23 -58.11
N GLY A 39 -29.68 72.58 -59.23
CA GLY A 39 -28.60 71.77 -59.81
C GLY A 39 -27.39 71.66 -58.87
N ILE A 40 -26.97 72.76 -58.24
CA ILE A 40 -25.86 72.77 -57.28
C ILE A 40 -26.22 71.97 -56.02
N LEU A 41 -27.44 72.12 -55.48
CA LEU A 41 -27.94 71.33 -54.35
C LEU A 41 -28.04 69.83 -54.67
N ALA A 42 -28.47 69.46 -55.87
CA ALA A 42 -28.52 68.07 -56.33
C ALA A 42 -27.11 67.48 -56.53
N ILE A 43 -26.14 68.27 -57.00
CA ILE A 43 -24.75 67.85 -57.15
C ILE A 43 -24.07 67.71 -55.78
N THR A 44 -24.31 68.60 -54.82
CA THR A 44 -23.76 68.46 -53.46
C THR A 44 -24.39 67.31 -52.69
N THR A 45 -25.71 67.09 -52.83
CA THR A 45 -26.41 65.96 -52.19
C THR A 45 -26.06 64.63 -52.88
N GLY A 46 -25.86 64.65 -54.20
CA GLY A 46 -25.36 63.51 -54.97
C GLY A 46 -23.89 63.19 -54.72
N PHE A 47 -23.05 64.20 -54.47
CA PHE A 47 -21.64 64.03 -54.06
C PHE A 47 -21.55 63.53 -52.62
N VAL A 48 -22.31 64.09 -51.67
CA VAL A 48 -22.42 63.54 -50.31
C VAL A 48 -23.06 62.16 -50.32
N GLY A 49 -24.04 61.91 -51.19
CA GLY A 49 -24.69 60.61 -51.39
C GLY A 49 -23.76 59.58 -52.02
N TYR A 50 -22.94 59.95 -53.01
CA TYR A 50 -21.91 59.11 -53.64
C TYR A 50 -20.73 58.87 -52.70
N HIS A 51 -20.32 59.89 -51.94
CA HIS A 51 -19.28 59.78 -50.92
C HIS A 51 -19.78 59.01 -49.70
N ALA A 52 -21.08 59.06 -49.36
CA ALA A 52 -21.74 58.26 -48.33
C ALA A 52 -22.06 56.84 -48.81
N TYR A 53 -22.35 56.64 -50.10
CA TYR A 53 -22.53 55.33 -50.72
C TYR A 53 -21.19 54.61 -50.82
N SER A 54 -20.12 55.30 -51.23
CA SER A 54 -18.75 54.76 -51.20
C SER A 54 -18.19 54.62 -49.78
N LEU A 55 -18.57 55.48 -48.82
CA LEU A 55 -18.26 55.24 -47.39
C LEU A 55 -19.06 54.07 -46.82
N ARG A 56 -20.31 53.85 -47.23
CA ARG A 56 -21.13 52.69 -46.84
C ARG A 56 -20.57 51.42 -47.46
N GLU A 57 -20.19 51.45 -48.73
CA GLU A 57 -19.58 50.31 -49.41
C GLU A 57 -18.19 49.96 -48.85
N GLN A 58 -17.40 50.94 -48.40
CA GLN A 58 -16.16 50.70 -47.64
C GLN A 58 -16.40 50.29 -46.18
N LYS A 59 -17.46 50.77 -45.52
CA LYS A 59 -17.87 50.30 -44.18
C LYS A 59 -18.39 48.87 -44.22
N ASP A 60 -19.22 48.53 -45.20
CA ASP A 60 -19.76 47.19 -45.40
C ASP A 60 -18.63 46.21 -45.73
N LYS A 61 -17.69 46.56 -46.61
CA LYS A 61 -16.50 45.73 -46.88
C LYS A 61 -15.61 45.54 -45.64
N ASN A 62 -15.36 46.60 -44.86
CA ASN A 62 -14.59 46.51 -43.61
C ASN A 62 -15.32 45.71 -42.52
N GLU A 63 -16.64 45.83 -42.41
CA GLU A 63 -17.46 45.12 -41.42
C GLU A 63 -17.60 43.63 -41.78
N ILE A 64 -17.71 43.30 -43.07
CA ILE A 64 -17.63 41.93 -43.58
C ILE A 64 -16.27 41.32 -43.26
N GLU A 65 -15.16 41.99 -43.60
CA GLU A 65 -13.81 41.49 -43.34
C GLU A 65 -13.54 41.28 -41.85
N LEU A 66 -13.94 42.24 -41.00
CA LEU A 66 -13.77 42.09 -39.55
C LEU A 66 -14.69 40.99 -38.96
N ASN A 67 -15.86 40.72 -39.55
CA ASN A 67 -16.71 39.58 -39.18
C ASN A 67 -16.09 38.24 -39.57
N GLU A 68 -15.49 38.14 -40.76
CA GLU A 68 -14.75 36.94 -41.18
C GLU A 68 -13.57 36.67 -40.24
N GLN A 69 -12.83 37.72 -39.85
CA GLN A 69 -11.73 37.62 -38.88
C GLN A 69 -12.22 37.19 -37.48
N LYS A 70 -13.40 37.64 -37.06
CA LYS A 70 -14.06 37.23 -35.81
C LYS A 70 -14.42 35.75 -35.84
N GLU A 71 -15.02 35.27 -36.92
CA GLU A 71 -15.35 33.85 -37.11
C GLU A 71 -14.11 32.97 -37.09
N GLN A 72 -13.03 33.41 -37.72
CA GLN A 72 -11.75 32.70 -37.71
C GLN A 72 -11.20 32.53 -36.27
N ILE A 73 -11.23 33.59 -35.47
CA ILE A 73 -10.79 33.53 -34.06
C ILE A 73 -11.68 32.60 -33.22
N ILE A 74 -13.01 32.63 -33.44
CA ILE A 74 -13.94 31.71 -32.78
C ILE A 74 -13.62 30.25 -33.16
N LYS A 75 -13.29 29.99 -34.42
CA LYS A 75 -12.88 28.67 -34.90
C LYS A 75 -11.59 28.19 -34.24
N GLU A 76 -10.58 29.05 -34.13
CA GLU A 76 -9.31 28.75 -33.45
C GLU A 76 -9.49 28.46 -31.96
N LEU A 77 -10.28 29.27 -31.26
CA LEU A 77 -10.62 29.03 -29.85
C LEU A 77 -11.47 27.75 -29.68
N SER A 78 -12.37 27.46 -30.61
CA SER A 78 -13.16 26.22 -30.56
C SER A 78 -12.28 24.99 -30.73
N ALA A 79 -11.31 25.02 -31.65
CA ALA A 79 -10.32 23.95 -31.79
C ALA A 79 -9.47 23.79 -30.52
N LEU A 80 -9.10 24.90 -29.88
CA LEU A 80 -8.39 24.91 -28.62
C LEU A 80 -9.20 24.24 -27.50
N LYS A 81 -10.49 24.58 -27.39
CA LYS A 81 -11.43 23.99 -26.44
C LYS A 81 -11.53 22.47 -26.62
N THR A 82 -11.73 22.02 -27.87
CA THR A 82 -11.80 20.59 -28.21
C THR A 82 -10.53 19.84 -27.81
N SER A 83 -9.36 20.45 -27.97
CA SER A 83 -8.11 19.85 -27.52
C SER A 83 -8.03 19.66 -26.01
N TYR A 84 -8.54 20.61 -25.22
CA TYR A 84 -8.60 20.47 -23.77
C TYR A 84 -9.64 19.43 -23.35
N ASP A 85 -10.82 19.42 -23.99
CA ASP A 85 -11.86 18.43 -23.71
C ASP A 85 -11.34 16.99 -23.90
N LYS A 86 -10.60 16.75 -25.00
CA LYS A 86 -9.92 15.46 -25.24
C LYS A 86 -8.90 15.12 -24.13
N ALA A 87 -8.07 16.08 -23.74
CA ALA A 87 -7.06 15.87 -22.71
C ALA A 87 -7.67 15.62 -21.33
N VAL A 88 -8.81 16.23 -21.01
CA VAL A 88 -9.57 15.99 -19.77
C VAL A 88 -10.19 14.59 -19.77
N GLU A 89 -10.82 14.19 -20.88
CA GLU A 89 -11.44 12.86 -21.01
C GLU A 89 -10.41 11.72 -20.90
N GLU A 90 -9.24 11.92 -21.51
CA GLU A 90 -8.14 10.94 -21.46
C GLU A 90 -7.46 10.85 -20.09
N ASN A 91 -7.67 11.83 -19.20
CA ASN A 91 -7.09 11.84 -17.87
C ASN A 91 -8.07 11.25 -16.84
N LYS A 92 -7.80 10.00 -16.42
CA LYS A 92 -8.59 9.33 -15.37
C LYS A 92 -8.52 10.03 -14.01
N THR A 93 -7.58 10.95 -13.83
CA THR A 93 -7.45 11.81 -12.65
C THR A 93 -7.66 13.24 -13.11
N THR A 94 -8.69 13.89 -12.57
CA THR A 94 -9.10 15.25 -12.95
C THR A 94 -7.90 16.21 -12.84
N ASN A 95 -7.43 16.74 -13.97
CA ASN A 95 -6.45 17.82 -13.97
C ASN A 95 -7.20 19.16 -13.98
N GLN A 96 -7.26 19.80 -12.81
CA GLN A 96 -8.02 21.04 -12.62
C GLN A 96 -7.53 22.17 -13.52
N GLU A 97 -6.22 22.24 -13.81
CA GLU A 97 -5.65 23.28 -14.67
C GLU A 97 -6.15 23.16 -16.12
N LEU A 98 -6.33 21.94 -16.63
CA LEU A 98 -6.91 21.72 -17.97
C LEU A 98 -8.39 22.12 -18.02
N ILE A 99 -9.15 21.87 -16.95
CA ILE A 99 -10.56 22.27 -16.86
C ILE A 99 -10.69 23.78 -16.79
N ASP A 100 -9.86 24.44 -15.99
CA ASP A 100 -9.88 25.89 -15.85
C ASP A 100 -9.46 26.59 -17.14
N ALA A 101 -8.44 26.06 -17.84
CA ALA A 101 -8.05 26.54 -19.16
C ALA A 101 -9.17 26.36 -20.20
N ARG A 102 -9.84 25.20 -20.22
CA ARG A 102 -11.00 24.95 -21.09
C ARG A 102 -12.14 25.92 -20.83
N ASN A 103 -12.43 26.19 -19.56
CA ASN A 103 -13.50 27.12 -19.16
C ASN A 103 -13.19 28.56 -19.59
N LYS A 104 -11.95 29.02 -19.41
CA LYS A 104 -11.50 30.33 -19.90
C LYS A 104 -11.67 30.47 -21.41
N VAL A 105 -11.32 29.43 -22.18
CA VAL A 105 -11.52 29.41 -23.64
C VAL A 105 -13.00 29.50 -24.00
N SER A 106 -13.88 28.78 -23.28
CA SER A 106 -15.33 28.86 -23.49
C SER A 106 -15.86 30.29 -23.25
N MET A 107 -15.43 30.93 -22.16
CA MET A 107 -15.82 32.32 -21.86
C MET A 107 -15.39 33.30 -22.95
N TYR A 108 -14.21 33.11 -23.55
CA TYR A 108 -13.74 33.96 -24.65
C TYR A 108 -14.55 33.75 -25.94
N ILE A 109 -14.95 32.51 -26.25
CA ILE A 109 -15.85 32.20 -27.38
C ILE A 109 -17.20 32.91 -27.21
N ASP A 110 -17.79 32.82 -26.01
CA ASP A 110 -19.10 33.41 -25.73
C ASP A 110 -19.07 34.94 -25.74
N SER A 111 -17.98 35.52 -25.23
CA SER A 111 -17.72 36.97 -25.30
C SER A 111 -17.55 37.44 -26.74
N LEU A 112 -16.85 36.70 -27.58
CA LEU A 112 -16.65 37.05 -28.99
C LEU A 112 -17.98 37.00 -29.76
N LYS A 113 -18.81 35.98 -29.57
CA LYS A 113 -20.11 35.85 -30.27
C LYS A 113 -21.00 37.07 -30.10
N THR A 114 -21.09 37.61 -28.88
CA THR A 114 -21.98 38.73 -28.52
C THR A 114 -21.39 40.12 -28.75
N MET A 115 -20.08 40.23 -29.01
CA MET A 115 -19.38 41.51 -29.16
C MET A 115 -19.58 42.15 -30.55
N LYS A 116 -19.77 43.48 -30.57
CA LYS A 116 -19.74 44.29 -31.80
C LYS A 116 -18.33 44.36 -32.38
N VAL A 117 -18.25 44.32 -33.70
CA VAL A 117 -17.02 44.18 -34.45
C VAL A 117 -16.16 45.45 -34.35
N SER A 118 -14.97 45.35 -33.76
CA SER A 118 -14.00 46.46 -33.71
C SER A 118 -12.57 45.96 -33.88
N MET A 119 -11.76 46.71 -34.64
CA MET A 119 -10.39 46.32 -34.99
C MET A 119 -9.46 46.23 -33.76
N ALA A 120 -9.64 47.13 -32.78
CA ALA A 120 -8.90 47.11 -31.53
C ALA A 120 -9.25 45.88 -30.66
N ALA A 121 -10.54 45.51 -30.60
CA ALA A 121 -10.97 44.34 -29.86
C ALA A 121 -10.48 43.03 -30.52
N LEU A 122 -10.60 42.92 -31.85
CA LEU A 122 -10.11 41.77 -32.62
C LEU A 122 -8.60 41.54 -32.45
N THR A 123 -7.81 42.62 -32.47
CA THR A 123 -6.36 42.53 -32.24
C THR A 123 -6.03 42.04 -30.83
N LYS A 124 -6.75 42.50 -29.81
CA LYS A 124 -6.60 42.03 -28.42
C LYS A 124 -6.93 40.54 -28.30
N TYR A 125 -8.02 40.07 -28.91
CA TYR A 125 -8.41 38.66 -28.88
C TYR A 125 -7.43 37.77 -29.66
N ARG A 126 -6.89 38.22 -30.80
CA ARG A 126 -5.81 37.49 -31.50
C ARG A 126 -4.59 37.27 -30.62
N ASN A 127 -4.14 38.31 -29.92
CA ASN A 127 -3.02 38.20 -28.98
C ASN A 127 -3.34 37.24 -27.82
N GLN A 128 -4.59 37.24 -27.36
CA GLN A 128 -5.05 36.31 -26.33
C GLN A 128 -5.08 34.86 -26.85
N VAL A 129 -5.55 34.61 -28.07
CA VAL A 129 -5.52 33.29 -28.72
C VAL A 129 -4.08 32.80 -28.83
N PHE A 130 -3.16 33.63 -29.30
CA PHE A 130 -1.75 33.27 -29.39
C PHE A 130 -1.15 32.86 -28.02
N THR A 131 -1.51 33.60 -26.97
CA THR A 131 -1.08 33.28 -25.59
C THR A 131 -1.68 31.96 -25.11
N LEU A 132 -2.98 31.75 -25.32
CA LEU A 132 -3.70 30.55 -24.93
C LEU A 132 -3.23 29.31 -25.71
N THR A 133 -2.83 29.47 -26.97
CA THR A 133 -2.25 28.39 -27.79
C THR A 133 -0.90 27.95 -27.22
N LYS A 134 -0.03 28.90 -26.84
CA LYS A 134 1.25 28.58 -26.17
C LYS A 134 1.04 27.92 -24.81
N GLU A 135 0.10 28.42 -24.02
CA GLU A 135 -0.23 27.85 -22.72
C GLU A 135 -0.79 26.42 -22.86
N ARG A 136 -1.61 26.17 -23.88
CA ARG A 136 -2.11 24.83 -24.22
C ARG A 136 -0.99 23.86 -24.57
N GLU A 137 -0.06 24.25 -25.43
CA GLU A 137 1.08 23.39 -25.78
C GLU A 137 1.88 23.00 -24.54
N ARG A 138 2.15 23.97 -23.66
CA ARG A 138 2.83 23.73 -22.39
C ARG A 138 2.05 22.78 -21.48
N LEU A 139 0.76 23.06 -21.24
CA LEU A 139 -0.07 22.26 -20.34
C LEU A 139 -0.22 20.82 -20.83
N LEU A 140 -0.40 20.61 -22.13
CA LEU A 140 -0.47 19.26 -22.70
C LEU A 140 0.87 18.54 -22.62
N ALA A 141 1.99 19.20 -22.88
CA ALA A 141 3.31 18.60 -22.74
C ALA A 141 3.59 18.15 -21.28
N ILE A 142 3.22 18.97 -20.31
CA ILE A 142 3.30 18.63 -18.88
C ILE A 142 2.38 17.44 -18.57
N ASN A 143 1.13 17.48 -19.05
CA ASN A 143 0.17 16.42 -18.82
C ASN A 143 0.65 15.07 -19.36
N ASP A 144 1.16 15.04 -20.58
CA ASP A 144 1.72 13.85 -21.21
C ASP A 144 2.93 13.32 -20.44
N SER A 145 3.81 14.21 -19.97
CA SER A 145 4.95 13.84 -19.13
C SER A 145 4.51 13.20 -17.82
N LEU A 146 3.55 13.81 -17.13
CA LEU A 146 2.99 13.28 -15.88
C LEU A 146 2.29 11.92 -16.10
N ARG A 147 1.55 11.76 -17.20
CA ARG A 147 0.91 10.48 -17.55
C ARG A 147 1.96 9.38 -17.78
N ARG A 148 3.02 9.66 -18.53
CA ARG A 148 4.13 8.72 -18.73
C ARG A 148 4.82 8.36 -17.42
N SER A 149 5.12 9.36 -16.58
CA SER A 149 5.74 9.13 -15.27
C SER A 149 4.84 8.27 -14.36
N ASN A 150 3.54 8.55 -14.30
CA ASN A 150 2.61 7.76 -13.51
C ASN A 150 2.46 6.32 -14.02
N ALA A 151 2.48 6.12 -15.35
CA ALA A 151 2.45 4.78 -15.92
C ALA A 151 3.70 3.97 -15.54
N LEU A 152 4.89 4.59 -15.63
CA LEU A 152 6.15 3.98 -15.19
C LEU A 152 6.13 3.65 -13.70
N ILE A 153 5.75 4.60 -12.84
CA ILE A 153 5.67 4.39 -11.39
C ILE A 153 4.70 3.25 -11.04
N ARG A 154 3.56 3.15 -11.74
CA ARG A 154 2.62 2.03 -11.55
C ARG A 154 3.24 0.71 -11.95
N GLN A 155 3.92 0.66 -13.09
CA GLN A 155 4.60 -0.54 -13.56
C GLN A 155 5.71 -0.98 -12.59
N GLU A 156 6.54 -0.05 -12.13
CA GLU A 156 7.60 -0.31 -11.15
C GLU A 156 7.01 -0.78 -9.83
N ARG A 157 5.96 -0.12 -9.33
CA ARG A 157 5.25 -0.54 -8.11
C ARG A 157 4.72 -1.97 -8.25
N ASP A 158 4.07 -2.29 -9.36
CA ASP A 158 3.49 -3.62 -9.59
C ASP A 158 4.60 -4.69 -9.69
N SER A 159 5.73 -4.36 -10.33
CA SER A 159 6.92 -5.21 -10.38
C SER A 159 7.53 -5.44 -8.99
N VAL A 160 7.72 -4.38 -8.22
CA VAL A 160 8.26 -4.44 -6.85
C VAL A 160 7.32 -5.21 -5.93
N ALA A 161 6.00 -5.00 -6.03
CA ALA A 161 5.01 -5.75 -5.26
C ALA A 161 5.07 -7.25 -5.59
N GLY A 162 5.19 -7.62 -6.87
CA GLY A 162 5.36 -9.02 -7.29
C GLY A 162 6.67 -9.65 -6.78
N ALA A 163 7.78 -8.92 -6.88
CA ALA A 163 9.08 -9.37 -6.36
C ALA A 163 9.07 -9.53 -4.83
N LEU A 164 8.43 -8.59 -4.11
CA LEU A 164 8.27 -8.65 -2.67
C LEU A 164 7.42 -9.85 -2.25
N GLN A 165 6.28 -10.07 -2.90
CA GLN A 165 5.41 -11.22 -2.63
C GLN A 165 6.16 -12.55 -2.81
N THR A 166 6.94 -12.66 -3.89
CA THR A 166 7.76 -13.85 -4.16
C THR A 166 8.81 -14.05 -3.06
N THR A 167 9.48 -12.97 -2.66
CA THR A 167 10.51 -13.00 -1.61
C THR A 167 9.94 -13.42 -0.26
N VAL A 168 8.78 -12.87 0.12
CA VAL A 168 8.08 -13.23 1.37
C VAL A 168 7.69 -14.70 1.35
N SER A 169 7.07 -15.19 0.26
CA SER A 169 6.68 -16.60 0.16
C SER A 169 7.88 -17.55 0.22
N TYR A 170 9.02 -17.18 -0.38
CA TYR A 170 10.25 -17.97 -0.29
C TYR A 170 10.83 -17.97 1.14
N ALA A 171 10.87 -16.81 1.80
CA ALA A 171 11.32 -16.69 3.18
C ALA A 171 10.46 -17.52 4.14
N ASP A 172 9.13 -17.47 4.01
CA ASP A 172 8.20 -18.27 4.81
C ASP A 172 8.43 -19.77 4.59
N SER A 173 8.64 -20.20 3.34
CA SER A 173 8.94 -21.60 3.02
C SER A 173 10.26 -22.04 3.68
N LEU A 174 11.30 -21.22 3.62
CA LEU A 174 12.58 -21.52 4.26
C LEU A 174 12.44 -21.61 5.79
N VAL A 175 11.66 -20.74 6.41
CA VAL A 175 11.41 -20.78 7.86
C VAL A 175 10.67 -22.07 8.24
N GLN A 176 9.64 -22.45 7.48
CA GLN A 176 8.90 -23.70 7.71
C GLN A 176 9.81 -24.92 7.53
N GLN A 177 10.61 -24.96 6.47
CA GLN A 177 11.56 -26.05 6.22
C GLN A 177 12.61 -26.16 7.32
N ASN A 178 13.21 -25.04 7.73
CA ASN A 178 14.19 -25.02 8.83
C ASN A 178 13.56 -25.44 10.16
N THR A 179 12.32 -25.03 10.44
CA THR A 179 11.62 -25.43 11.67
C THR A 179 11.35 -26.93 11.68
N LYS A 180 10.89 -27.49 10.56
CA LYS A 180 10.67 -28.94 10.40
C LYS A 180 11.99 -29.72 10.51
N LEU A 181 13.05 -29.25 9.85
CA LEU A 181 14.37 -29.88 9.95
C LEU A 181 14.89 -29.84 11.38
N ARG A 182 14.75 -28.71 12.10
CA ARG A 182 15.14 -28.60 13.50
C ARG A 182 14.39 -29.60 14.37
N GLN A 183 13.08 -29.75 14.20
CA GLN A 183 12.29 -30.74 14.95
C GLN A 183 12.73 -32.18 14.64
N VAL A 184 12.96 -32.51 13.37
CA VAL A 184 13.42 -33.84 12.96
C VAL A 184 14.81 -34.13 13.53
N VAL A 185 15.73 -33.15 13.51
CA VAL A 185 17.06 -33.29 14.10
C VAL A 185 16.97 -33.42 15.62
N GLU A 186 16.15 -32.61 16.28
CA GLU A 186 15.97 -32.65 17.74
C GLU A 186 15.40 -33.99 18.23
N SER A 187 14.42 -34.55 17.53
CA SER A 187 13.93 -35.91 17.83
C SER A 187 14.92 -36.99 17.41
N GLY A 188 15.65 -36.77 16.31
CA GLY A 188 16.63 -37.72 15.79
C GLY A 188 17.94 -37.80 16.58
N GLU A 189 18.30 -36.74 17.32
CA GLU A 189 19.51 -36.69 18.16
C GLU A 189 19.33 -37.35 19.54
N GLU A 190 18.10 -37.73 19.91
CA GLU A 190 17.81 -38.37 21.19
C GLU A 190 18.57 -39.70 21.32
N LEU A 191 19.22 -39.90 22.47
CA LEU A 191 19.98 -41.10 22.76
C LEU A 191 19.05 -42.17 23.31
N GLN A 192 19.00 -43.31 22.65
CA GLN A 192 18.21 -44.46 23.07
C GLN A 192 19.08 -45.46 23.82
N ILE A 193 18.51 -46.16 24.80
CA ILE A 193 19.17 -47.28 25.46
C ILE A 193 18.57 -48.61 25.03
N ASN A 194 19.37 -49.66 25.09
CA ASN A 194 18.90 -51.03 25.01
C ASN A 194 19.52 -51.88 26.13
N LYS A 195 19.06 -53.14 26.26
CA LYS A 195 19.57 -54.10 27.24
C LYS A 195 19.57 -53.55 28.69
N LEU A 196 18.56 -52.76 29.05
CA LEU A 196 18.38 -52.31 30.42
C LEU A 196 18.12 -53.55 31.31
N THR A 197 19.06 -53.82 32.21
CA THR A 197 19.04 -54.96 33.11
C THR A 197 19.34 -54.52 34.53
N THR A 198 18.65 -55.14 35.47
CA THR A 198 18.76 -54.83 36.90
C THR A 198 18.93 -56.13 37.69
N GLU A 199 19.92 -56.15 38.58
CA GLU A 199 20.12 -57.27 39.48
C GLU A 199 20.61 -56.81 40.84
N ALA A 200 20.14 -57.46 41.90
CA ALA A 200 20.74 -57.29 43.21
C ALA A 200 21.99 -58.16 43.34
N VAL A 201 23.06 -57.58 43.87
CA VAL A 201 24.36 -58.24 44.03
C VAL A 201 24.78 -58.23 45.49
N LYS A 202 25.37 -59.35 45.92
CA LYS A 202 26.07 -59.52 47.19
C LYS A 202 27.56 -59.38 46.96
N GLU A 203 28.24 -58.60 47.78
CA GLU A 203 29.69 -58.52 47.79
C GLU A 203 30.25 -59.58 48.75
N ARG A 204 31.03 -60.53 48.22
CA ARG A 204 31.71 -61.53 49.07
C ARG A 204 32.89 -60.89 49.80
N SER A 205 33.39 -61.55 50.84
CA SER A 205 34.64 -61.16 51.53
C SER A 205 35.85 -61.06 50.59
N SER A 206 35.81 -61.73 49.43
CA SER A 206 36.82 -61.64 48.38
C SER A 206 36.65 -60.43 47.44
N GLY A 207 35.68 -59.54 47.68
CA GLY A 207 35.30 -58.44 46.78
C GLY A 207 34.50 -58.86 45.53
N LYS A 208 34.24 -60.17 45.35
CA LYS A 208 33.49 -60.67 44.19
C LYS A 208 31.99 -60.39 44.35
N LEU A 209 31.40 -59.72 43.37
CA LEU A 209 29.96 -59.49 43.28
C LEU A 209 29.25 -60.74 42.74
N VAL A 210 28.20 -61.18 43.41
CA VAL A 210 27.39 -62.35 43.03
C VAL A 210 25.91 -62.00 43.10
N GLY A 211 25.15 -62.30 42.04
CA GLY A 211 23.70 -62.07 41.99
C GLY A 211 22.94 -62.78 43.10
N THR A 212 21.92 -62.12 43.65
CA THR A 212 21.02 -62.67 44.67
C THR A 212 19.62 -62.11 44.50
N SER A 213 18.60 -62.92 44.74
CA SER A 213 17.20 -62.49 44.79
C SER A 213 16.71 -62.22 46.21
N ARG A 214 17.54 -62.49 47.23
CA ARG A 214 17.19 -62.32 48.66
C ARG A 214 17.49 -60.90 49.12
N SER A 215 16.48 -60.19 49.62
CA SER A 215 16.59 -58.79 50.03
C SER A 215 17.61 -58.57 51.16
N LYS A 216 17.65 -59.51 52.11
CA LYS A 216 18.59 -59.49 53.25
C LYS A 216 20.05 -59.73 52.86
N ALA A 217 20.30 -60.36 51.71
CA ALA A 217 21.65 -60.74 51.28
C ALA A 217 22.22 -59.79 50.22
N ALA A 218 21.40 -58.90 49.68
CA ALA A 218 21.79 -57.93 48.68
C ALA A 218 22.51 -56.74 49.34
N ASP A 219 23.64 -56.35 48.79
CA ASP A 219 24.44 -55.21 49.27
C ASP A 219 24.28 -53.99 48.35
N LYS A 220 24.21 -54.23 47.03
CA LYS A 220 24.03 -53.22 46.00
C LYS A 220 23.04 -53.70 44.94
N ILE A 221 22.41 -52.78 44.24
CA ILE A 221 21.65 -53.06 43.02
C ILE A 221 22.47 -52.58 41.84
N ARG A 222 22.80 -53.49 40.92
CA ARG A 222 23.49 -53.19 39.67
C ARG A 222 22.46 -52.86 38.59
N VAL A 223 22.60 -51.70 37.96
CA VAL A 223 21.79 -51.28 36.82
C VAL A 223 22.73 -51.17 35.63
N CYS A 224 22.50 -51.95 34.58
CA CYS A 224 23.30 -51.92 33.36
C CYS A 224 22.42 -51.63 32.14
N PHE A 225 22.92 -50.83 31.22
CA PHE A 225 22.27 -50.54 29.95
C PHE A 225 23.32 -50.19 28.88
N THR A 226 22.94 -50.36 27.61
CA THR A 226 23.78 -49.95 26.48
C THR A 226 23.17 -48.70 25.86
N VAL A 227 23.91 -47.59 25.85
CA VAL A 227 23.57 -46.42 25.04
C VAL A 227 23.86 -46.76 23.58
N THR A 228 22.87 -46.60 22.72
CA THR A 228 22.96 -47.00 21.31
C THR A 228 23.71 -45.98 20.45
N ALA A 229 24.33 -46.47 19.38
CA ALA A 229 24.97 -45.64 18.37
C ALA A 229 23.92 -44.79 17.63
N ASN A 230 24.13 -43.48 17.58
CA ASN A 230 23.29 -42.51 16.91
C ASN A 230 24.22 -41.54 16.16
N ARG A 231 24.08 -41.48 14.83
CA ARG A 231 24.91 -40.63 13.96
C ARG A 231 24.48 -39.16 13.95
N ILE A 232 23.26 -38.86 14.40
CA ILE A 232 22.68 -37.51 14.44
C ILE A 232 23.03 -36.83 15.78
N ALA A 233 23.10 -37.62 16.86
CA ALA A 233 23.45 -37.12 18.18
C ALA A 233 24.85 -36.47 18.22
N LYS A 234 25.02 -35.43 19.02
CA LYS A 234 26.33 -34.80 19.24
C LYS A 234 27.21 -35.68 20.13
N SER A 235 28.47 -35.86 19.73
CA SER A 235 29.49 -36.47 20.58
C SER A 235 29.88 -35.53 21.73
N GLY A 236 30.40 -36.11 22.82
CA GLY A 236 30.83 -35.35 24.00
C GLY A 236 30.43 -36.01 25.31
N THR A 237 30.69 -35.32 26.42
CA THR A 237 30.29 -35.80 27.75
C THR A 237 28.77 -35.73 27.91
N ARG A 238 28.14 -36.83 28.30
CA ARG A 238 26.70 -36.94 28.57
C ARG A 238 26.47 -37.42 30.00
N TYR A 239 25.29 -37.10 30.51
CA TYR A 239 24.84 -37.46 31.85
C TYR A 239 23.49 -38.15 31.76
N PHE A 240 23.41 -39.38 32.25
CA PHE A 240 22.14 -40.08 32.43
C PHE A 240 21.85 -40.19 33.93
N TYR A 241 20.58 -40.16 34.29
CA TYR A 241 20.11 -40.21 35.66
C TYR A 241 19.34 -41.50 35.87
N VAL A 242 19.79 -42.33 36.80
CA VAL A 242 19.11 -43.58 37.15
C VAL A 242 18.30 -43.33 38.40
N GLN A 243 16.98 -43.54 38.32
CA GLN A 243 16.06 -43.53 39.45
C GLN A 243 15.70 -44.98 39.80
N LEU A 244 16.04 -45.38 41.03
CA LEU A 244 15.65 -46.65 41.62
C LEU A 244 14.67 -46.38 42.75
N VAL A 245 13.41 -46.78 42.56
CA VAL A 245 12.33 -46.62 43.53
C VAL A 245 12.08 -47.96 44.22
N ASP A 246 12.03 -47.92 45.55
CA ASP A 246 11.74 -49.08 46.37
C ASP A 246 10.23 -49.41 46.43
N PRO A 247 9.83 -50.55 47.03
CA PRO A 247 8.42 -50.93 47.14
C PRO A 247 7.54 -49.96 47.93
N SER A 248 8.15 -49.05 48.72
CA SER A 248 7.44 -48.01 49.48
C SER A 248 7.27 -46.69 48.71
N GLY A 249 7.85 -46.59 47.50
CA GLY A 249 7.80 -45.40 46.66
C GLY A 249 8.94 -44.42 46.89
N VAL A 250 9.97 -44.79 47.66
CA VAL A 250 11.11 -43.93 47.99
C VAL A 250 12.25 -44.19 47.00
N THR A 251 12.87 -43.11 46.50
CA THR A 251 14.06 -43.21 45.65
C THR A 251 15.29 -43.53 46.52
N LEU A 252 15.99 -44.61 46.19
CA LEU A 252 17.17 -45.09 46.91
C LEU A 252 18.45 -44.40 46.43
N GLY A 253 19.59 -44.67 47.08
CA GLY A 253 20.90 -44.14 46.67
C GLY A 253 21.13 -42.72 47.17
N GLU A 254 21.69 -41.88 46.29
CA GLU A 254 21.93 -40.45 46.60
C GLU A 254 20.64 -39.71 46.91
N ASN A 255 19.54 -40.08 46.25
CA ASN A 255 18.24 -39.40 46.33
C ASN A 255 18.36 -37.89 46.07
N GLY A 256 19.22 -37.53 45.10
CA GLY A 256 19.42 -36.16 44.66
C GLY A 256 18.29 -35.72 43.74
N THR A 257 18.04 -34.42 43.66
CA THR A 257 17.04 -33.84 42.75
C THR A 257 17.75 -33.07 41.64
N THR A 258 17.27 -33.21 40.41
CA THR A 258 17.71 -32.41 39.26
C THR A 258 16.49 -31.88 38.51
N SER A 259 16.63 -30.70 37.91
CA SER A 259 15.57 -30.04 37.17
C SER A 259 16.08 -29.49 35.84
N VAL A 260 15.33 -29.74 34.78
CA VAL A 260 15.58 -29.20 33.43
C VAL A 260 14.25 -28.69 32.88
N GLY A 261 14.16 -27.37 32.70
CA GLY A 261 12.90 -26.70 32.35
C GLY A 261 11.85 -26.91 33.45
N ASN A 262 10.73 -27.53 33.08
CA ASN A 262 9.63 -27.85 34.00
C ASN A 262 9.68 -29.28 34.55
N ASN A 263 10.65 -30.10 34.11
CA ASN A 263 10.79 -31.48 34.57
C ASN A 263 11.72 -31.51 35.79
N THR A 264 11.29 -32.18 36.85
CA THR A 264 12.10 -32.42 38.04
C THR A 264 12.08 -33.92 38.34
N VAL A 265 13.27 -34.49 38.52
CA VAL A 265 13.45 -35.93 38.75
C VAL A 265 14.35 -36.12 39.97
N ASN A 266 13.95 -37.04 40.84
CA ASN A 266 14.81 -37.57 41.88
C ASN A 266 15.61 -38.75 41.33
N TYR A 267 16.91 -38.76 41.52
CA TYR A 267 17.80 -39.81 41.01
C TYR A 267 18.56 -40.49 42.14
N SER A 268 18.88 -41.76 41.90
CA SER A 268 19.66 -42.60 42.78
C SER A 268 21.16 -42.52 42.51
N VAL A 269 21.53 -42.34 41.25
CA VAL A 269 22.92 -42.18 40.80
C VAL A 269 22.95 -41.44 39.45
N VAL A 270 23.99 -40.63 39.24
CA VAL A 270 24.27 -39.98 37.95
C VAL A 270 25.36 -40.74 37.22
N THR A 271 25.04 -41.25 36.04
CA THR A 271 26.01 -41.81 35.11
C THR A 271 26.65 -40.69 34.30
N LYS A 272 27.98 -40.61 34.32
CA LYS A 272 28.75 -39.75 33.40
C LYS A 272 29.54 -40.60 32.41
N PHE A 273 29.36 -40.36 31.11
CA PHE A 273 30.10 -41.06 30.05
C PHE A 273 30.45 -40.13 28.89
N ILE A 274 31.50 -40.48 28.13
CA ILE A 274 31.88 -39.77 26.90
C ILE A 274 31.25 -40.52 25.73
N TYR A 275 30.34 -39.86 25.02
CA TYR A 275 29.64 -40.41 23.88
C TYR A 275 30.36 -40.09 22.56
N GLU A 276 30.70 -41.12 21.78
CA GLU A 276 31.41 -40.99 20.49
C GLU A 276 30.59 -41.58 19.33
N ASN A 277 29.26 -41.44 19.36
CA ASN A 277 28.35 -41.97 18.33
C ASN A 277 28.40 -43.49 18.12
N LYS A 278 28.89 -44.22 19.13
CA LYS A 278 29.01 -45.69 19.15
C LYS A 278 28.22 -46.26 20.33
N ASN A 279 28.02 -47.57 20.31
CA ASN A 279 27.42 -48.28 21.44
C ASN A 279 28.35 -48.18 22.66
N ILE A 280 27.79 -47.86 23.82
CA ILE A 280 28.52 -47.78 25.09
C ILE A 280 27.74 -48.53 26.14
N ASP A 281 28.39 -49.53 26.74
CA ASP A 281 27.83 -50.25 27.89
C ASP A 281 28.14 -49.50 29.17
N VAL A 282 27.11 -49.25 29.95
CA VAL A 282 27.15 -48.53 31.21
C VAL A 282 26.61 -49.44 32.30
N CYS A 283 27.28 -49.49 33.45
CA CYS A 283 26.79 -50.17 34.64
C CYS A 283 27.06 -49.31 35.87
N ASP A 284 26.00 -49.04 36.63
CA ASP A 284 26.07 -48.33 37.90
C ASP A 284 25.56 -49.21 39.04
N PHE A 285 25.97 -48.83 40.26
CA PHE A 285 25.60 -49.53 41.48
C PHE A 285 24.93 -48.57 42.45
N VAL A 286 23.73 -48.93 42.90
CA VAL A 286 23.02 -48.22 43.96
C VAL A 286 23.13 -49.00 45.25
N ALA A 287 23.70 -48.40 46.28
CA ALA A 287 23.80 -48.99 47.61
C ALA A 287 22.46 -48.89 48.36
N LYS A 288 22.27 -49.80 49.34
CA LYS A 288 21.15 -49.72 50.28
C LYS A 288 21.25 -48.47 51.17
N SER A 289 20.12 -47.82 51.45
CA SER A 289 20.04 -46.65 52.34
C SER A 289 19.97 -47.00 53.84
N GLY A 290 19.82 -48.29 54.19
CA GLY A 290 19.76 -48.79 55.57
C GLY A 290 20.42 -50.18 55.70
N ASP A 291 20.03 -50.96 56.71
CA ASP A 291 20.68 -52.25 57.00
C ASP A 291 20.46 -53.32 55.91
N ARG A 292 19.32 -53.25 55.21
CA ARG A 292 18.91 -54.21 54.16
C ARG A 292 18.02 -53.54 53.12
N PHE A 293 17.89 -54.18 51.96
CA PHE A 293 16.81 -53.87 51.03
C PHE A 293 15.49 -54.45 51.54
N GLU A 294 14.40 -53.72 51.32
CA GLU A 294 13.06 -54.19 51.60
C GLU A 294 12.61 -55.26 50.60
N LYS A 295 11.71 -56.13 51.05
CA LYS A 295 11.11 -57.15 50.19
C LYS A 295 10.02 -56.52 49.35
N GLY A 296 9.95 -56.88 48.07
CA GLY A 296 8.95 -56.37 47.15
C GLY A 296 9.53 -56.02 45.79
N THR A 297 8.74 -55.30 45.00
CA THR A 297 9.07 -54.88 43.64
C THR A 297 9.72 -53.50 43.65
N TYR A 298 10.84 -53.39 42.96
CA TYR A 298 11.59 -52.18 42.71
C TYR A 298 11.39 -51.76 41.27
N LYS A 299 11.25 -50.45 41.06
CA LYS A 299 11.13 -49.84 39.74
C LYS A 299 12.40 -49.07 39.41
N VAL A 300 12.93 -49.26 38.22
CA VAL A 300 14.12 -48.57 37.72
C VAL A 300 13.77 -47.81 36.46
N VAL A 301 14.01 -46.51 36.46
CA VAL A 301 13.84 -45.63 35.30
C VAL A 301 15.15 -44.95 35.00
N VAL A 302 15.56 -44.93 33.74
CA VAL A 302 16.73 -44.19 33.27
C VAL A 302 16.25 -42.96 32.51
N PHE A 303 16.81 -41.81 32.85
CA PHE A 303 16.53 -40.53 32.21
C PHE A 303 17.77 -39.99 31.50
N ASP A 304 17.57 -39.32 30.36
CA ASP A 304 18.64 -38.62 29.65
C ASP A 304 19.00 -37.27 30.29
N ASP A 305 19.90 -36.52 29.65
CA ASP A 305 20.36 -35.20 30.08
C ASP A 305 19.27 -34.12 30.01
N LYS A 306 18.18 -34.36 29.26
CA LYS A 306 16.97 -33.52 29.22
C LYS A 306 15.88 -34.01 30.19
N LEU A 307 16.18 -35.00 31.03
CA LEU A 307 15.27 -35.65 31.98
C LEU A 307 14.07 -36.35 31.32
N LYS A 308 14.21 -36.81 30.08
CA LYS A 308 13.23 -37.69 29.42
C LYS A 308 13.54 -39.15 29.76
N SER A 309 12.51 -39.96 30.04
CA SER A 309 12.71 -41.39 30.27
C SER A 309 13.14 -42.09 28.99
N VAL A 310 14.26 -42.79 29.04
CA VAL A 310 14.83 -43.55 27.90
C VAL A 310 14.67 -45.06 28.08
N GLY A 311 14.35 -45.52 29.29
CA GLY A 311 13.97 -46.89 29.55
C GLY A 311 13.51 -47.11 30.98
N GLU A 312 12.72 -48.16 31.16
CA GLU A 312 12.18 -48.57 32.45
C GLU A 312 12.23 -50.10 32.58
N THR A 313 12.46 -50.58 33.79
CA THR A 313 12.38 -51.99 34.13
C THR A 313 12.00 -52.18 35.60
N GLU A 314 11.53 -53.36 35.95
CA GLU A 314 11.16 -53.72 37.31
C GLU A 314 11.78 -55.05 37.71
N PHE A 315 12.12 -55.21 38.99
CA PHE A 315 12.60 -56.47 39.54
C PHE A 315 12.16 -56.61 41.00
N SER A 316 12.09 -57.85 41.50
CA SER A 316 11.61 -58.11 42.87
C SER A 316 12.65 -58.80 43.74
N LEU A 317 12.72 -58.38 45.01
CA LEU A 317 13.52 -59.02 46.06
C LEU A 317 12.64 -59.78 47.05
N LYS A 318 13.08 -60.98 47.43
CA LYS A 318 12.40 -61.94 48.31
C LYS A 318 12.95 -61.96 49.73
#